data_AF-A0A954G1S6-F1
#
_entry.id   AF-A0A954G1S6-F1
#
_cell.length_a   1.000
_cell.length_b   1.000
_cell.length_c   1.000
_cell.angle_alpha   90.00
_cell.angle_beta   90.00
_cell.angle_gamma   90.00
#
_symmetry.space_group_name_H-M   'P 1'
#
loop_
_entity.id
_entity.type
_entity.pdbx_description
1 polymer ?
#
loop_
_entity_poly.entity_id
_entity_poly.type
_entity_poly.pdbx_seq_one_letter_code
_entity_poly.pdbx_strand_id
1 'polypeptide(L)'
;NAVEKIGMPEGRILLSQAVTYIATAPKSNASYVAIDEALSDVRNKALLPVPIHLKDTHYKGAAQLGHGEGYQYAHSAEEGWVDQDYLGVEKEYYRPVERGYEATIRKRLDVFKQRRKKTGTDEDTRS
;
A
#
# COMPACT_ATOMS: atom_id res chain seq x y z
N ASN A 1 22.81 5.54 16.35
CA ASN A 1 21.91 4.60 17.07
C ASN A 1 22.44 4.27 18.47
N ALA A 2 21.61 3.75 19.38
CA ALA A 2 21.97 3.58 20.80
C ALA A 2 23.20 2.70 21.04
N VAL A 3 23.39 1.63 20.25
CA VAL A 3 24.59 0.77 20.33
C VAL A 3 25.86 1.53 19.94
N GLU A 4 25.82 2.35 18.89
CA GLU A 4 26.96 3.19 18.45
C GLU A 4 27.35 4.24 19.50
N LYS A 5 26.37 4.74 20.26
CA LYS A 5 26.60 5.74 21.31
C LYS A 5 27.13 5.13 22.61
N ILE A 6 26.70 3.92 22.95
CA ILE A 6 27.08 3.25 24.20
C ILE A 6 28.41 2.48 24.04
N GLY A 7 28.66 1.89 22.86
CA GLY A 7 29.86 1.10 22.61
C GLY A 7 29.81 -0.29 23.27
N MET A 8 30.90 -1.04 23.12
CA MET A 8 31.06 -2.35 23.74
C MET A 8 31.89 -2.24 25.03
N PRO A 9 31.52 -3.01 26.07
CA PRO A 9 30.70 -4.21 25.98
C PRO A 9 29.21 -4.04 26.34
N GLU A 10 28.74 -2.86 26.75
CA GLU A 10 27.34 -2.59 27.17
C GLU A 10 26.32 -2.67 26.03
N GLY A 11 26.72 -2.38 24.79
CA GLY A 11 25.88 -2.50 23.60
C GLY A 11 25.26 -3.89 23.41
N ARG A 12 25.91 -4.94 23.96
CA ARG A 12 25.38 -6.31 23.97
C ARG A 12 24.02 -6.43 24.66
N ILE A 13 23.76 -5.59 25.67
CA ILE A 13 22.49 -5.61 26.43
C ILE A 13 21.35 -5.17 25.51
N LEU A 14 21.52 -4.05 24.80
CA LEU A 14 20.53 -3.55 23.84
C LEU A 14 20.28 -4.53 22.70
N LEU A 15 21.36 -5.12 22.15
CA LEU A 15 21.25 -6.12 21.10
C LEU A 15 20.50 -7.37 21.61
N SER A 16 20.79 -7.84 22.82
CA SER A 16 20.11 -9.01 23.41
C SER A 16 18.61 -8.79 23.57
N GLN A 17 18.20 -7.59 23.99
CA GLN A 17 16.79 -7.21 24.10
C GLN A 17 16.13 -7.18 22.72
N ALA A 18 16.76 -6.54 21.73
CA ALA A 18 16.24 -6.45 20.37
C ALA A 18 16.07 -7.83 19.72
N VAL A 19 17.06 -8.71 19.85
CA VAL A 19 17.00 -10.09 19.32
C VAL A 19 15.89 -10.89 20.01
N THR A 20 15.76 -10.79 21.34
CA THR A 20 14.69 -11.49 22.09
C THR A 20 13.31 -11.01 21.65
N TYR A 21 13.14 -9.70 21.45
CA TYR A 21 11.90 -9.12 20.94
C TYR A 21 11.58 -9.65 19.53
N ILE A 22 12.54 -9.60 18.61
CA ILE A 22 12.34 -10.10 17.23
C ILE A 22 12.05 -11.61 17.24
N ALA A 23 12.75 -12.39 18.06
CA ALA A 23 12.56 -13.84 18.18
C ALA A 23 11.15 -14.21 18.65
N THR A 24 10.57 -13.44 19.56
CA THR A 24 9.22 -13.66 20.12
C THR A 24 8.10 -12.96 19.34
N ALA A 25 8.42 -11.99 18.46
CA ALA A 25 7.42 -11.28 17.67
C ALA A 25 6.66 -12.20 16.69
N PRO A 26 5.38 -11.90 16.38
CA PRO A 26 4.66 -12.56 15.29
C PRO A 26 5.42 -12.41 13.96
N LYS A 27 5.62 -13.53 13.25
CA LYS A 27 6.38 -13.54 11.99
C LYS A 27 5.45 -13.39 10.79
N SER A 28 5.83 -12.53 9.85
CA SER A 28 5.20 -12.43 8.54
C SER A 28 6.23 -11.98 7.51
N ASN A 29 6.22 -12.62 6.35
CA ASN A 29 6.96 -12.20 5.16
C ASN A 29 6.01 -11.65 4.08
N ALA A 30 4.74 -11.35 4.40
CA ALA A 30 3.74 -10.95 3.42
C ALA A 30 4.15 -9.70 2.63
N SER A 31 4.66 -8.65 3.29
CA SER A 31 5.15 -7.45 2.61
C SER A 31 6.40 -7.72 1.77
N TYR A 32 7.25 -8.65 2.21
CA TYR A 32 8.47 -9.05 1.49
C TYR A 32 8.12 -9.77 0.18
N VAL A 33 7.19 -10.74 0.23
CA VAL A 33 6.71 -11.42 -0.98
C VAL A 33 5.99 -10.44 -1.90
N ALA A 34 5.18 -9.52 -1.35
CA ALA A 34 4.46 -8.53 -2.14
C ALA A 34 5.38 -7.62 -2.98
N ILE A 35 6.49 -7.15 -2.40
CA ILE A 35 7.44 -6.32 -3.16
C ILE A 35 8.21 -7.14 -4.20
N ASP A 36 8.58 -8.39 -3.88
CA ASP A 36 9.24 -9.28 -4.85
C ASP A 36 8.33 -9.58 -6.05
N GLU A 37 7.03 -9.82 -5.81
CA GLU A 37 6.04 -10.01 -6.88
C GLU A 37 5.88 -8.74 -7.73
N ALA A 38 5.76 -7.57 -7.11
CA ALA A 38 5.63 -6.31 -7.84
C ALA A 38 6.89 -6.00 -8.68
N LEU A 39 8.08 -6.23 -8.12
CA LEU A 39 9.35 -6.07 -8.84
C LEU A 39 9.48 -7.07 -10.00
N SER A 40 9.04 -8.31 -9.80
CA SER A 40 9.01 -9.31 -10.87
C SER A 40 8.08 -8.88 -12.01
N ASP A 41 6.90 -8.35 -11.69
CA ASP A 41 5.96 -7.86 -12.70
C ASP A 41 6.53 -6.69 -13.49
N VAL A 42 7.21 -5.74 -12.84
CA VAL A 42 7.90 -4.63 -13.53
C VAL A 42 9.00 -5.12 -14.47
N ARG A 43 9.71 -6.19 -14.11
CA ARG A 43 10.81 -6.75 -14.92
C ARG A 43 10.32 -7.57 -16.11
N ASN A 44 9.21 -8.28 -15.94
CA ASN A 44 8.81 -9.36 -16.85
C ASN A 44 7.54 -9.08 -17.66
N LYS A 45 6.79 -8.02 -17.32
CA LYS A 45 5.53 -7.67 -18.00
C LYS A 45 5.65 -6.37 -18.78
N ALA A 46 4.71 -6.16 -19.70
CA ALA A 46 4.58 -4.90 -20.40
C ALA A 46 4.30 -3.76 -19.42
N LEU A 47 4.96 -2.62 -19.62
CA LEU A 47 4.72 -1.42 -18.83
C LEU A 47 3.28 -0.94 -19.05
N LEU A 48 2.53 -0.86 -17.96
CA LEU A 48 1.21 -0.25 -17.96
C LEU A 48 1.37 1.27 -17.88
N PRO A 49 0.62 2.05 -18.68
CA PRO A 49 0.62 3.50 -18.54
C PRO A 49 0.03 3.89 -17.19
N VAL A 50 0.58 4.94 -16.58
CA VAL A 50 0.01 5.53 -15.37
C VAL A 50 -1.41 6.04 -15.68
N PRO A 51 -2.44 5.72 -14.87
CA PRO A 51 -3.79 6.24 -15.03
C PRO A 51 -3.81 7.77 -15.12
N ILE A 52 -4.64 8.34 -15.99
CA ILE A 52 -4.65 9.78 -16.32
C ILE A 52 -4.83 10.65 -15.06
N HIS A 53 -5.74 10.27 -14.18
CA HIS A 53 -6.04 10.98 -12.93
C HIS A 53 -4.89 10.92 -11.92
N LEU A 54 -3.86 10.08 -12.13
CA LEU A 54 -2.65 10.03 -11.30
C LEU A 54 -1.45 10.76 -11.92
N LYS A 55 -1.56 11.23 -13.16
CA LYS A 55 -0.47 11.92 -13.83
C LYS A 55 -0.32 13.34 -13.31
N ASP A 56 0.92 13.82 -13.32
CA ASP A 56 1.25 15.17 -12.85
C ASP A 56 0.57 16.25 -13.71
N THR A 57 0.04 17.27 -13.03
CA THR A 57 -0.70 18.40 -13.60
C THR A 57 0.15 19.65 -13.79
N HIS A 58 1.36 19.69 -13.23
CA HIS A 58 2.13 20.94 -13.08
C HIS A 58 2.96 21.33 -14.32
N TYR A 59 3.02 20.52 -15.36
CA TYR A 59 3.86 20.79 -16.53
C TYR A 59 3.07 21.34 -17.73
N LYS A 60 3.77 22.09 -18.61
CA LYS A 60 3.19 22.72 -19.79
C LYS A 60 2.58 21.65 -20.73
N GLY A 61 1.26 21.72 -20.93
CA GLY A 61 0.51 20.78 -21.76
C GLY A 61 -0.27 19.71 -20.98
N ALA A 62 -0.11 19.62 -19.66
CA ALA A 62 -0.86 18.66 -18.83
C ALA A 62 -2.39 18.80 -18.98
N ALA A 63 -2.90 20.03 -18.95
CA ALA A 63 -4.33 20.30 -19.15
C ALA A 63 -4.84 19.91 -20.55
N GLN A 64 -4.01 20.04 -21.59
CA GLN A 64 -4.38 19.64 -22.95
C GLN A 64 -4.41 18.11 -23.11
N LEU A 65 -3.62 17.40 -22.30
CA LEU A 65 -3.56 15.93 -22.26
C LEU A 65 -4.52 15.32 -21.23
N GLY A 66 -5.34 16.14 -20.57
CA GLY A 66 -6.29 15.72 -19.53
C GLY A 66 -5.63 15.18 -18.26
N HIS A 67 -4.34 15.45 -18.02
CA HIS A 67 -3.64 14.90 -16.85
C HIS A 67 -4.24 15.40 -15.54
N GLY A 68 -4.43 14.48 -14.60
CA GLY A 68 -5.05 14.76 -13.29
C GLY A 68 -6.56 14.96 -13.34
N GLU A 69 -7.20 14.94 -14.53
CA GLU A 69 -8.66 14.94 -14.62
C GLU A 69 -9.23 13.69 -13.95
N GLY A 70 -10.24 13.88 -13.10
CA GLY A 70 -10.85 12.81 -12.33
C GLY A 70 -10.09 12.41 -11.05
N TYR A 71 -8.99 13.08 -10.70
CA TYR A 71 -8.30 12.83 -9.44
C TYR A 71 -9.19 13.15 -8.24
N GLN A 72 -9.37 12.16 -7.37
CA GLN A 72 -10.10 12.27 -6.12
C GLN A 72 -9.12 12.46 -4.96
N TYR A 73 -9.22 13.60 -4.29
CA TYR A 73 -8.39 13.89 -3.12
C TYR A 73 -8.97 13.23 -1.86
N ALA A 74 -8.38 12.11 -1.44
CA ALA A 74 -8.89 11.28 -0.36
C ALA A 74 -9.15 12.03 0.96
N HIS A 75 -8.35 13.05 1.29
CA HIS A 75 -8.51 13.84 2.52
C HIS A 75 -9.75 14.73 2.52
N SER A 76 -10.35 15.00 1.35
CA SER A 76 -11.62 15.71 1.26
C SER A 76 -12.84 14.81 1.42
N ALA A 77 -12.67 13.48 1.32
CA ALA A 77 -13.75 12.53 1.61
C ALA A 77 -13.96 12.41 3.13
N GLU A 78 -15.22 12.26 3.55
CA GLU A 78 -15.61 12.20 4.96
C GLU A 78 -14.83 11.14 5.76
N GLU A 79 -14.57 9.99 5.14
CA GLU A 79 -13.84 8.88 5.77
C GLU A 79 -12.34 8.86 5.44
N GLY A 80 -11.82 9.90 4.77
CA GLY A 80 -10.41 9.95 4.35
C GLY A 80 -10.05 8.91 3.28
N TRP A 81 -11.03 8.39 2.54
CA TRP A 81 -10.89 7.32 1.57
C TRP A 81 -11.77 7.57 0.34
N VAL A 82 -11.26 7.22 -0.84
CA VAL A 82 -11.96 7.33 -2.13
C VAL A 82 -11.82 6.04 -2.90
N ASP A 83 -12.85 5.67 -3.65
CA ASP A 83 -12.80 4.53 -4.54
C ASP A 83 -12.19 4.92 -5.89
N GLN A 84 -10.86 5.04 -5.89
CA GLN A 84 -10.09 5.38 -7.08
C GLN A 84 -9.23 4.19 -7.49
N ASP A 85 -9.12 3.94 -8.80
CA ASP A 85 -8.16 2.99 -9.35
C ASP A 85 -6.75 3.59 -9.26
N TYR A 86 -5.79 2.85 -8.70
CA TYR A 86 -4.41 3.31 -8.59
C TYR A 86 -3.44 2.52 -9.45
N LEU A 87 -3.84 1.37 -9.97
CA LEU A 87 -2.93 0.42 -10.62
C LEU A 87 -3.24 0.24 -12.11
N GLY A 88 -4.48 0.50 -12.55
CA GLY A 88 -4.89 0.29 -13.94
C GLY A 88 -5.17 -1.18 -14.29
N VAL A 89 -5.00 -2.10 -13.33
CA VAL A 89 -5.24 -3.53 -13.48
C VAL A 89 -5.74 -4.14 -12.18
N GLU A 90 -6.54 -5.21 -12.30
CA GLU A 90 -7.02 -5.97 -11.16
C GLU A 90 -5.91 -6.90 -10.63
N LYS A 91 -5.08 -6.38 -9.72
CA LYS A 91 -3.96 -7.12 -9.13
C LYS A 91 -3.79 -6.79 -7.65
N GLU A 92 -3.57 -7.84 -6.85
CA GLU A 92 -3.28 -7.75 -5.43
C GLU A 92 -1.93 -8.43 -5.14
N TYR A 93 -0.98 -7.66 -4.60
CA TYR A 93 0.33 -8.17 -4.19
C TYR A 93 0.40 -8.44 -2.69
N TYR A 94 -0.06 -7.49 -1.87
CA TYR A 94 0.01 -7.61 -0.42
C TYR A 94 -1.15 -8.41 0.16
N ARG A 95 -0.82 -9.58 0.72
CA ARG A 95 -1.77 -10.54 1.31
C ARG A 95 -1.43 -10.75 2.80
N PRO A 96 -1.86 -9.84 3.71
CA PRO A 96 -1.50 -9.91 5.13
C PRO A 96 -2.00 -11.21 5.77
N VAL A 97 -1.31 -11.74 6.79
CA VAL A 97 -1.75 -12.93 7.56
C VAL A 97 -2.48 -12.57 8.86
N GLU A 98 -3.12 -13.54 9.50
CA GLU A 98 -3.84 -13.34 10.79
C GLU A 98 -2.93 -13.44 12.01
N ARG A 99 -1.76 -12.78 11.96
CA ARG A 99 -0.80 -12.80 13.06
C ARG A 99 -0.37 -11.39 13.41
N GLY A 100 -0.28 -11.10 14.71
CA GLY A 100 0.12 -9.79 15.20
C GLY A 100 -0.73 -8.66 14.61
N TYR A 101 -0.07 -7.55 14.26
CA TYR A 101 -0.74 -6.36 13.74
C TYR A 101 -1.33 -6.55 12.32
N GLU A 102 -0.84 -7.53 11.54
CA GLU A 102 -1.38 -7.79 10.21
C GLU A 102 -2.86 -8.23 10.22
N ALA A 103 -3.34 -8.82 11.32
CA ALA A 103 -4.77 -9.12 11.48
C ALA A 103 -5.63 -7.84 11.44
N THR A 104 -5.15 -6.74 12.03
CA THR A 104 -5.81 -5.43 11.98
C THR A 104 -5.75 -4.84 10.57
N ILE A 105 -4.61 -4.97 9.90
CA ILE A 105 -4.44 -4.50 8.52
C ILE A 105 -5.40 -5.26 7.59
N ARG A 106 -5.47 -6.58 7.70
CA ARG A 106 -6.38 -7.43 6.92
C ARG A 106 -7.83 -6.97 7.07
N LYS A 107 -8.31 -6.79 8.31
CA LYS A 107 -9.68 -6.28 8.57
C LYS A 107 -9.94 -4.95 7.87
N ARG A 108 -8.98 -4.03 7.89
CA ARG A 108 -9.09 -2.74 7.19
C ARG A 108 -9.17 -2.91 5.67
N LEU A 109 -8.33 -3.78 5.09
CA LEU A 109 -8.37 -4.07 3.66
C LEU A 109 -9.69 -4.73 3.25
N ASP A 110 -10.24 -5.62 4.07
CA ASP A 110 -11.54 -6.25 3.80
C ASP A 110 -12.68 -5.22 3.79
N VAL A 111 -12.66 -4.24 4.70
CA VAL A 111 -13.60 -3.10 4.68
C VAL A 111 -13.48 -2.32 3.37
N PHE A 112 -12.26 -2.01 2.91
CA PHE A 112 -12.07 -1.31 1.63
C PHE A 112 -12.55 -2.14 0.43
N LYS A 113 -12.30 -3.45 0.41
CA LYS A 113 -12.82 -4.36 -0.63
C LYS A 113 -14.34 -4.40 -0.65
N GLN A 114 -14.98 -4.42 0.52
CA GLN A 114 -16.45 -4.39 0.62
C GLN A 114 -17.05 -3.06 0.16
N ARG A 115 -16.41 -1.93 0.50
CA ARG A 115 -16.83 -0.60 0.02
C ARG A 115 -16.78 -0.50 -1.50
N ARG A 116 -15.69 -0.96 -2.11
CA ARG A 116 -15.53 -1.07 -3.56
C ARG A 116 -16.67 -1.81 -4.25
N LYS A 117 -17.06 -2.95 -3.71
CA LYS A 117 -18.18 -3.75 -4.26
C LYS A 117 -19.51 -3.00 -4.21
N LYS A 118 -19.76 -2.22 -3.16
CA LYS A 118 -21.00 -1.43 -3.03
C LYS A 118 -21.05 -0.30 -4.06
N THR A 119 -19.97 0.47 -4.21
CA THR A 119 -19.89 1.57 -5.19
C THR A 119 -20.20 1.09 -6.61
N GLY A 120 -19.61 -0.04 -7.03
CA GLY A 120 -19.86 -0.60 -8.36
C GLY A 120 -21.26 -1.17 -8.59
N THR A 121 -22.03 -1.47 -7.53
CA THR A 121 -23.41 -1.97 -7.66
C THR A 121 -24.41 -0.82 -7.76
N ASP A 122 -24.15 0.30 -7.08
CA ASP A 122 -25.02 1.48 -7.06
C ASP A 122 -24.96 2.29 -8.38
N GLU A 123 -23.82 2.30 -9.07
CA GLU A 123 -23.68 2.94 -10.39
C GLU A 123 -24.41 2.16 -11.52
N ASP A 124 -24.47 0.83 -11.43
CA ASP A 124 -25.07 -0.03 -12.46
C ASP A 124 -26.62 -0.02 -12.40
N THR A 125 -27.22 0.33 -11.24
CA THR A 125 -28.67 0.51 -11.08
C THR A 125 -29.21 1.91 -11.47
N ARG A 126 -28.33 2.84 -11.88
CA ARG A 126 -28.72 4.21 -12.28
C ARG A 126 -28.56 4.49 -13.78
N SER A 127 -28.29 3.47 -14.59
CA SER A 127 -28.26 3.54 -16.06
C SER A 127 -29.50 2.92 -16.70
#